data_AF-A0A7S0WWT7-F1
#
_entry.id   AF-A0A7S0WWT7-F1
#
_cell.length_a   1.000
_cell.length_b   1.000
_cell.length_c   1.000
_cell.angle_alpha   90.00
_cell.angle_beta   90.00
_cell.angle_gamma   90.00
#
_symmetry.space_group_name_H-M   'P 1'
#
loop_
_entity.id
_entity.type
_entity.pdbx_description
1 polymer ?
#
loop_
_entity_poly.entity_id
_entity_poly.type
_entity_poly.pdbx_seq_one_letter_code
_entity_poly.pdbx_strand_id
1 'polypeptide(L)'
;YVSRTTGHTRDKLLGGLGITSLFSNDVASDKGPSQFQPEVHPWVEQIAESPRIFLYHNFLSEEERVHLIKLAAPIMRRSKILQNDAPADSNARTSYGTFLRRMQDPIVERIQRRIELWTHYPIEHQE
;
A
#
# COMPACT_ATOMS: atom_id res chain seq x y z
N TYR A 1 26.70 -18.68 -44.09
CA TYR A 1 27.20 -20.07 -43.94
C TYR A 1 26.19 -20.84 -43.11
N VAL A 2 25.49 -21.77 -43.73
CA VAL A 2 24.50 -22.64 -43.07
C VAL A 2 25.24 -23.91 -42.66
N SER A 3 25.11 -24.34 -41.41
CA SER A 3 25.33 -25.75 -41.06
C SER A 3 24.27 -26.17 -40.05
N ARG A 4 23.46 -27.16 -40.46
CA ARG A 4 22.64 -27.99 -39.58
C ARG A 4 23.47 -29.22 -39.26
N THR A 5 23.50 -29.61 -37.99
CA THR A 5 23.88 -30.96 -37.55
C THR A 5 22.92 -31.41 -36.47
N THR A 6 22.43 -32.63 -36.65
CA THR A 6 21.33 -33.28 -35.94
C THR A 6 21.79 -33.97 -34.66
N GLY A 7 20.97 -33.88 -33.59
CA GLY A 7 20.67 -34.95 -32.63
C GLY A 7 21.71 -35.32 -31.55
N HIS A 8 21.43 -34.98 -30.29
CA HIS A 8 21.21 -35.96 -29.21
C HIS A 8 20.86 -35.27 -27.88
N THR A 9 19.85 -35.85 -27.22
CA THR A 9 19.23 -35.51 -25.93
C THR A 9 20.20 -35.27 -24.79
N ARG A 10 19.97 -34.21 -23.99
CA ARG A 10 20.20 -34.17 -22.54
C ARG A 10 19.58 -32.92 -21.89
N ASP A 11 18.92 -33.18 -20.77
CA ASP A 11 18.27 -32.24 -19.84
C ASP A 11 19.11 -31.04 -19.40
N LYS A 12 18.35 -30.03 -18.94
CA LYS A 12 18.65 -28.88 -18.05
C LYS A 12 18.68 -27.53 -18.75
N LEU A 13 18.10 -26.44 -18.23
CA LEU A 13 17.25 -26.13 -17.08
C LEU A 13 16.84 -24.65 -17.28
N LEU A 14 15.61 -24.31 -16.86
CA LEU A 14 15.18 -23.00 -16.30
C LEU A 14 15.24 -21.76 -17.23
N GLY A 15 14.17 -21.03 -17.51
CA GLY A 15 12.89 -20.95 -16.80
C GLY A 15 12.41 -19.50 -16.89
N GLY A 16 11.68 -19.18 -17.97
CA GLY A 16 10.81 -18.02 -18.00
C GLY A 16 9.61 -18.29 -17.10
N LEU A 17 9.58 -17.66 -15.94
CA LEU A 17 8.44 -17.64 -15.01
C LEU A 17 8.08 -16.15 -14.89
N GLY A 18 7.02 -15.63 -15.51
CA GLY A 18 5.68 -16.18 -15.45
C GLY A 18 5.13 -15.96 -14.04
N ILE A 19 4.88 -14.69 -13.67
CA ILE A 19 4.32 -14.28 -12.36
C ILE A 19 2.86 -14.76 -12.14
N THR A 20 2.38 -15.70 -12.94
CA THR A 20 1.00 -16.21 -12.92
C THR A 20 0.80 -17.49 -12.13
N SER A 21 1.81 -18.01 -11.42
CA SER A 21 1.75 -19.34 -10.78
C SER A 21 1.73 -19.34 -9.23
N LEU A 22 1.66 -18.20 -8.54
CA LEU A 22 1.69 -18.19 -7.06
C LEU A 22 0.33 -18.31 -6.37
N PHE A 23 -0.76 -18.54 -7.11
CA PHE A 23 -2.05 -18.89 -6.52
C PHE A 23 -2.25 -20.40 -6.55
N SER A 24 -1.54 -21.11 -5.65
CA SER A 24 -1.98 -22.46 -5.26
C SER A 24 -3.15 -22.32 -4.30
N ASN A 25 -4.31 -22.78 -4.73
CA ASN A 25 -5.47 -23.05 -3.89
C ASN A 25 -5.09 -24.18 -2.92
N ASP A 26 -5.06 -23.88 -1.62
CA ASP A 26 -5.41 -24.79 -0.52
C ASP A 26 -5.28 -24.02 0.81
N VAL A 27 -6.29 -23.19 1.13
CA VAL A 27 -6.54 -22.74 2.51
C VAL A 27 -8.04 -22.79 2.73
N ALA A 28 -8.42 -23.47 3.81
CA ALA A 28 -9.78 -23.65 4.28
C ALA A 28 -10.58 -22.33 4.28
N SER A 29 -11.88 -22.46 4.01
CA SER A 29 -12.89 -21.40 4.07
C SER A 29 -13.05 -20.84 5.49
N ASP A 30 -12.08 -20.07 5.95
CA ASP A 30 -12.28 -19.04 6.96
C ASP A 30 -12.10 -17.69 6.25
N LYS A 31 -13.20 -17.19 5.67
CA LYS A 31 -13.22 -15.83 5.15
C LYS A 31 -13.27 -14.88 6.34
N GLY A 32 -12.11 -14.67 6.96
CA GLY A 32 -11.87 -13.49 7.78
C GLY A 32 -12.35 -12.24 7.02
N PRO A 33 -12.75 -11.17 7.73
CA PRO A 33 -13.41 -10.02 7.10
C PRO A 33 -12.57 -9.55 5.92
N SER A 34 -13.20 -9.52 4.73
CA SER A 34 -12.56 -9.04 3.52
C SER A 34 -11.91 -7.70 3.81
N GLN A 35 -10.59 -7.61 3.62
CA GLN A 35 -9.85 -6.36 3.84
C GLN A 35 -10.33 -5.26 2.90
N PHE A 36 -11.07 -5.61 1.84
CA PHE A 36 -11.70 -4.72 0.88
C PHE A 36 -13.20 -4.90 0.92
N GLN A 37 -13.93 -3.79 0.94
CA GLN A 37 -15.37 -3.85 0.74
C GLN A 37 -15.65 -4.30 -0.72
N PRO A 38 -16.64 -5.19 -0.97
CA PRO A 38 -16.89 -5.77 -2.29
C PRO A 38 -17.07 -4.76 -3.43
N GLU A 39 -17.61 -3.59 -3.10
CA GLU A 39 -17.88 -2.46 -3.99
C GLU A 39 -16.62 -1.65 -4.36
N VAL A 40 -15.51 -1.86 -3.65
CA VAL A 40 -14.25 -1.19 -3.92
C VAL A 40 -13.39 -2.10 -4.78
N HIS A 41 -13.10 -1.68 -6.01
CA HIS A 41 -12.22 -2.40 -6.94
C HIS A 41 -10.84 -1.72 -6.99
N PRO A 42 -9.92 -2.04 -6.06
CA PRO A 42 -8.59 -1.43 -6.06
C PRO A 42 -7.76 -1.93 -7.25
N TRP A 43 -6.96 -1.04 -7.81
CA TRP A 43 -5.98 -1.38 -8.85
C TRP A 43 -4.73 -0.49 -8.75
N VAL A 44 -3.65 -0.93 -9.40
CA VAL A 44 -2.32 -0.34 -9.24
C VAL A 44 -1.82 0.17 -10.56
N GLU A 45 -1.30 1.39 -10.55
CA GLU A 45 -0.62 1.99 -11.67
C GLU A 45 0.84 2.25 -11.30
N GLN A 46 1.78 1.78 -12.13
CA GLN A 46 3.17 2.15 -11.99
C GLN A 46 3.42 3.46 -12.73
N ILE A 47 3.75 4.53 -11.99
CA ILE A 47 3.93 5.88 -12.55
C ILE A 47 5.37 6.11 -13.00
N ALA A 48 6.34 5.59 -12.26
CA ALA A 48 7.75 5.75 -12.57
C ALA A 48 8.59 4.60 -11.98
N GLU A 49 9.72 4.29 -12.63
CA GLU A 49 10.69 3.31 -12.16
C GLU A 49 11.82 3.93 -11.31
N SER A 50 12.20 5.17 -11.63
CA SER A 50 13.27 5.90 -10.95
C SER A 50 12.89 7.38 -10.81
N PRO A 51 12.40 7.82 -9.64
CA PRO A 51 12.13 7.01 -8.44
C PRO A 51 10.99 6.00 -8.65
N ARG A 52 10.97 4.93 -7.86
CA ARG A 52 9.92 3.91 -7.92
C ARG A 52 8.64 4.46 -7.32
N ILE A 53 7.62 4.70 -8.15
CA ILE A 53 6.34 5.31 -7.75
C ILE A 53 5.19 4.43 -8.25
N PHE A 54 4.28 4.09 -7.33
CA PHE A 54 3.01 3.43 -7.62
C PHE A 54 1.84 4.30 -7.15
N LEU A 55 0.76 4.31 -7.93
CA LEU A 55 -0.51 4.92 -7.57
C LEU A 55 -1.54 3.82 -7.30
N TYR A 56 -2.10 3.87 -6.10
CA TYR A 56 -3.13 2.93 -5.65
C TYR A 56 -4.51 3.56 -5.79
N HIS A 57 -5.22 3.13 -6.82
CA HIS A 57 -6.56 3.64 -7.11
C HIS A 57 -7.59 2.95 -6.23
N ASN A 58 -8.63 3.71 -5.85
CA ASN A 58 -9.71 3.23 -4.99
C ASN A 58 -9.22 2.56 -3.69
N PHE A 59 -8.12 3.07 -3.13
CA PHE A 59 -7.54 2.47 -1.94
C PHE A 59 -8.45 2.55 -0.71
N LEU A 60 -9.23 3.63 -0.56
CA LEU A 60 -10.19 3.82 0.53
C LEU A 60 -11.63 3.78 0.00
N SER A 61 -12.52 3.16 0.76
CA SER A 61 -13.96 3.31 0.54
C SER A 61 -14.44 4.72 0.92
N GLU A 62 -15.66 5.09 0.51
CA GLU A 62 -16.25 6.38 0.87
C GLU A 62 -16.46 6.50 2.38
N GLU A 63 -16.92 5.42 3.01
CA GLU A 63 -17.17 5.30 4.44
C GLU A 63 -15.86 5.47 5.23
N GLU A 64 -14.79 4.84 4.77
CA GLU A 64 -13.45 4.96 5.36
C GLU A 64 -12.95 6.41 5.27
N ARG A 65 -13.15 7.08 4.14
CA ARG A 65 -12.77 8.49 3.96
C ARG A 65 -13.54 9.40 4.91
N VAL A 66 -14.87 9.26 4.94
CA VAL A 66 -15.75 10.07 5.82
C VAL A 66 -15.40 9.85 7.29
N HIS A 67 -15.10 8.60 7.69
CA HIS A 67 -14.67 8.27 9.04
C HIS A 67 -13.37 8.98 9.44
N LEU A 68 -12.34 8.91 8.58
CA LEU A 68 -11.05 9.58 8.83
C LEU A 68 -11.22 11.11 8.97
N ILE A 69 -12.05 11.73 8.14
CA ILE A 69 -12.33 13.18 8.22
C ILE A 69 -13.01 13.51 9.55
N LYS A 70 -14.03 12.75 9.97
CA LYS A 70 -14.74 12.97 11.24
C LYS A 70 -13.82 12.84 12.45
N LEU A 71 -12.92 11.87 12.44
CA LEU A 71 -11.93 11.68 13.49
C LEU A 71 -10.92 12.82 13.57
N ALA A 72 -10.43 13.26 12.41
CA ALA A 72 -9.35 14.24 12.36
C ALA A 72 -9.83 15.68 12.58
N ALA A 73 -11.00 16.05 12.04
CA ALA A 73 -11.55 17.40 12.05
C ALA A 73 -11.48 18.13 13.40
N PRO A 74 -11.88 17.54 14.55
CA PRO A 74 -11.85 18.24 15.85
C PRO A 74 -10.45 18.47 16.42
N ILE A 75 -9.43 17.74 15.94
CA ILE A 75 -8.07 17.75 16.49
C ILE A 75 -7.02 18.24 15.48
N MET A 76 -7.44 18.83 14.36
CA MET A 76 -6.55 19.45 13.37
C MET A 76 -5.83 20.66 13.97
N ARG A 77 -4.52 20.75 13.71
CA ARG A 77 -3.70 21.91 14.09
C ARG A 77 -2.94 22.44 12.89
N ARG A 78 -2.59 23.73 12.93
CA ARG A 78 -1.71 24.33 11.93
C ARG A 78 -0.38 23.60 11.95
N SER A 79 0.10 23.21 10.77
CA SER A 79 1.39 22.53 10.64
C SER A 79 2.51 23.53 10.94
N LYS A 80 3.39 23.17 11.87
CA LYS A 80 4.56 23.98 12.19
C LYS A 80 5.77 23.48 11.42
N ILE A 81 6.67 24.39 11.08
CA ILE A 81 8.02 24.03 10.63
C ILE A 81 8.97 24.24 11.81
N LEU A 82 10.08 23.52 11.83
CA LEU A 82 11.15 23.83 12.78
C LEU A 82 11.97 24.99 12.20
N GLN A 83 12.05 26.08 12.95
CA GLN A 83 12.93 27.22 12.67
C GLN A 83 13.85 27.38 13.88
N ASN A 84 15.16 27.24 13.69
CA ASN A 84 16.16 27.28 14.77
C ASN A 84 15.81 26.37 15.96
N ASP A 85 15.47 25.10 15.67
CA ASP A 85 15.04 24.08 16.64
C ASP A 85 13.76 24.41 17.43
N ALA A 86 13.08 25.51 17.11
CA ALA A 86 11.80 25.88 17.69
C ALA A 86 10.66 25.69 16.67
N PRO A 87 9.49 25.16 17.07
CA PRO A 87 8.34 25.07 16.18
C PRO A 87 7.78 26.46 15.89
N ALA A 88 7.94 26.92 14.66
CA ALA A 88 7.46 28.20 14.17
C ALA A 88 6.35 28.02 13.12
N ASP A 89 5.42 28.97 13.10
CA ASP A 89 4.43 29.06 12.03
C ASP A 89 5.12 29.62 10.78
N SER A 90 4.94 28.96 9.64
CA SER A 90 5.48 29.45 8.36
C SER A 90 4.38 29.73 7.35
N ASN A 91 4.60 30.74 6.52
CA ASN A 91 3.74 31.02 5.38
C ASN A 91 3.93 29.99 4.25
N ALA A 92 5.03 29.24 4.26
CA ALA A 92 5.33 28.22 3.26
C ALA A 92 4.50 26.94 3.45
N ARG A 93 4.11 26.60 4.69
CA ARG A 93 3.25 25.45 4.99
C ARG A 93 1.88 25.91 5.48
N THR A 94 0.93 26.01 4.56
CA THR A 94 -0.45 26.47 4.82
C THR A 94 -1.39 25.34 5.25
N SER A 95 -0.90 24.11 5.37
CA SER A 95 -1.70 22.92 5.68
C SER A 95 -2.04 22.80 7.17
N TYR A 96 -3.20 22.18 7.45
CA TYR A 96 -3.56 21.67 8.76
C TYR A 96 -3.34 20.15 8.78
N GLY A 97 -2.95 19.61 9.93
CA GLY A 97 -2.70 18.20 10.09
C GLY A 97 -2.95 17.74 11.52
N THR A 98 -3.11 16.43 11.68
CA THR A 98 -3.17 15.76 12.97
C THR A 98 -2.70 14.33 12.79
N PHE A 99 -2.31 13.71 13.90
CA PHE A 99 -1.91 12.31 13.93
C PHE A 99 -3.02 11.48 14.56
N LEU A 100 -3.45 10.43 13.87
CA LEU A 100 -4.33 9.42 14.44
C LEU A 100 -3.48 8.36 15.15
N ARG A 101 -3.99 7.79 16.24
CA ARG A 101 -3.26 6.74 16.96
C ARG A 101 -3.33 5.44 16.17
N ARG A 102 -2.27 4.63 16.27
CA ARG A 102 -2.25 3.28 15.68
C ARG A 102 -3.37 2.44 16.27
N MET A 103 -4.08 1.71 15.40
CA MET A 103 -5.16 0.79 15.76
C MET A 103 -6.20 1.40 16.71
N GLN A 104 -6.43 2.71 16.63
CA GLN A 104 -7.30 3.40 17.60
C GLN A 104 -8.77 2.97 17.52
N ASP A 105 -9.19 2.50 16.35
CA ASP A 105 -10.51 1.98 16.08
C ASP A 105 -10.46 0.93 14.95
N PRO A 106 -11.51 0.11 14.79
CA PRO A 106 -11.51 -0.99 13.82
C PRO A 106 -11.37 -0.55 12.36
N ILE A 107 -11.83 0.65 12.00
CA ILE A 107 -11.73 1.16 10.62
C ILE A 107 -10.28 1.58 10.35
N VAL A 108 -9.67 2.33 11.28
CA VAL A 108 -8.26 2.72 11.16
C VAL A 108 -7.34 1.50 11.16
N GLU A 109 -7.60 0.52 12.02
CA GLU A 109 -6.84 -0.74 12.04
C GLU A 109 -6.92 -1.48 10.70
N ARG A 110 -8.13 -1.59 10.11
CA ARG A 110 -8.31 -2.22 8.79
C ARG A 110 -7.53 -1.49 7.70
N ILE A 111 -7.55 -0.16 7.69
CA ILE A 111 -6.77 0.65 6.74
C ILE A 111 -5.27 0.43 6.95
N GLN A 112 -4.78 0.40 8.19
CA GLN A 112 -3.37 0.18 8.50
C GLN A 112 -2.87 -1.21 8.09
N ARG A 113 -3.66 -2.26 8.33
CA ARG A 113 -3.38 -3.62 7.83
C ARG A 113 -3.35 -3.67 6.31
N ARG A 114 -4.27 -2.96 5.65
CA ARG A 114 -4.24 -2.82 4.19
C ARG A 114 -2.95 -2.12 3.72
N ILE A 115 -2.50 -1.06 4.39
CA ILE A 115 -1.23 -0.40 4.07
C ILE A 115 -0.06 -1.38 4.21
N GLU A 116 0.03 -2.10 5.33
CA GLU A 116 1.07 -3.10 5.59
C GLU A 116 1.14 -4.18 4.50
N LEU A 117 -0.01 -4.73 4.10
CA LEU A 117 -0.08 -5.74 3.03
C LEU A 117 0.45 -5.23 1.69
N TRP A 118 0.30 -3.94 1.41
CA TRP A 118 0.67 -3.35 0.12
C TRP A 118 2.12 -2.86 0.09
N THR A 119 2.58 -2.28 1.19
CA THR A 119 3.94 -1.75 1.31
C THR A 119 4.93 -2.80 1.79
N HIS A 120 4.45 -3.94 2.30
CA HIS A 120 5.25 -4.94 3.03
C HIS A 120 6.01 -4.32 4.21
N TYR A 121 5.44 -3.27 4.81
CA TYR A 121 6.03 -2.53 5.92
C TYR A 121 5.21 -2.75 7.20
N PRO A 122 5.81 -3.33 8.26
CA PRO A 122 5.09 -3.71 9.48
C PRO A 122 4.41 -2.52 10.17
N ILE A 123 3.23 -2.76 10.74
CA ILE A 123 2.48 -1.72 11.47
C ILE A 123 3.27 -1.19 12.67
N GLU A 124 4.06 -2.06 13.32
CA GLU A 124 4.86 -1.71 14.50
C GLU A 124 5.91 -0.65 14.20
N HIS A 125 6.36 -0.55 12.95
CA HIS A 125 7.38 0.37 12.50
C HIS A 125 6.81 1.66 11.88
N GLN A 126 5.49 1.87 11.94
CA GLN A 126 4.88 3.13 11.51
C GLN A 126 5.27 4.25 12.48
N GLU A 127 6.15 5.17 12.03
CA GLU A 127 6.56 6.39 12.76
C GLU A 127 5.61 7.57 12.56
#